data_AF-A0A967HDW1-F1
#
_entry.id   AF-A0A967HDW1-F1
#
_cell.length_a   1.000
_cell.length_b   1.000
_cell.length_c   1.000
_cell.angle_alpha   90.00
_cell.angle_beta   90.00
_cell.angle_gamma   90.00
#
_symmetry.space_group_name_H-M   'P 1'
#
loop_
_entity.id
_entity.type
_entity.pdbx_description
1 polymer ?
#
loop_
_entity_poly.entity_id
_entity_poly.type
_entity_poly.pdbx_seq_one_letter_code
_entity_poly.pdbx_strand_id
1 'polypeptide(L)'
;RGANAGTSLSRHAWGAAIDLNPSTNRYGGEVGIPSEVGEVFRSWGFAWGAGWTIPDGMHFEWQREPEGRCSPFLSGTVASPEVYARDAPCAPS
;
A
#
# COMPACT_ATOMS: atom_id res chain seq x y z
N ARG A 1 1.48 -15.37 -9.18
CA ARG A 1 0.55 -16.26 -8.45
C ARG A 1 -0.86 -15.87 -8.86
N GLY A 2 -1.61 -16.76 -9.51
CA GLY A 2 -3.03 -16.56 -9.80
C GLY A 2 -3.85 -17.31 -8.75
N ALA A 3 -4.58 -16.59 -7.90
CA ALA A 3 -5.63 -17.16 -7.08
C ALA A 3 -6.97 -16.80 -7.73
N ASN A 4 -7.90 -17.75 -7.78
CA ASN A 4 -9.24 -17.55 -8.30
C ASN A 4 -9.89 -16.34 -7.60
N ALA A 5 -10.23 -15.31 -8.36
CA ALA A 5 -10.74 -14.03 -7.84
C ALA A 5 -12.05 -14.13 -7.04
N GLY A 6 -12.68 -15.32 -6.97
CA GLY A 6 -13.94 -15.56 -6.26
C GLY A 6 -13.87 -16.41 -4.99
N THR A 7 -12.71 -16.97 -4.60
CA THR A 7 -12.62 -17.87 -3.42
C THR A 7 -11.73 -17.36 -2.28
N SER A 8 -10.94 -16.31 -2.51
CA SER A 8 -10.14 -15.68 -1.45
C SER A 8 -10.85 -14.45 -0.90
N LEU A 9 -10.91 -14.33 0.43
CA LEU A 9 -11.41 -13.13 1.09
C LEU A 9 -10.56 -11.91 0.68
N SER A 10 -11.23 -10.84 0.25
CA SER A 10 -10.57 -9.60 -0.18
C SER A 10 -9.80 -8.94 0.97
N ARG A 11 -8.65 -8.33 0.67
CA ARG A 11 -7.88 -7.53 1.65
C ARG A 11 -8.61 -6.27 2.11
N HIS A 12 -9.55 -5.77 1.31
CA HIS A 12 -10.46 -4.70 1.70
C HIS A 12 -11.30 -5.07 2.92
N ALA A 13 -11.67 -6.35 3.08
CA ALA A 13 -12.44 -6.82 4.23
C ALA A 13 -11.69 -6.70 5.57
N TRP A 14 -10.37 -6.56 5.53
CA TRP A 14 -9.49 -6.42 6.70
C TRP A 14 -8.95 -5.00 6.87
N GLY A 15 -9.40 -4.03 6.07
CA GLY A 15 -8.84 -2.68 6.05
C GLY A 15 -7.38 -2.62 5.57
N ALA A 16 -6.90 -3.68 4.90
CA ALA A 16 -5.52 -3.80 4.44
C ALA A 16 -5.35 -3.43 2.95
N ALA A 17 -6.41 -2.91 2.32
CA ALA A 17 -6.37 -2.40 0.95
C ALA A 17 -7.20 -1.13 0.82
N ILE A 18 -6.85 -0.30 -0.15
CA ILE A 18 -7.56 0.92 -0.53
C ILE A 18 -7.63 1.04 -2.04
N ASP A 19 -8.72 1.64 -2.53
CA ASP A 19 -8.91 1.95 -3.94
C ASP A 19 -8.89 3.46 -4.15
N LEU A 20 -8.05 3.95 -5.06
CA LEU A 20 -7.95 5.36 -5.42
C LEU A 20 -8.55 5.62 -6.81
N ASN A 21 -9.39 6.66 -6.90
CA ASN A 21 -10.04 7.08 -8.16
C ASN A 21 -10.68 5.90 -8.94
N PRO A 22 -11.55 5.08 -8.30
CA PRO A 22 -12.09 3.86 -8.91
C PRO A 22 -12.91 4.12 -10.18
N SER A 23 -13.51 5.31 -10.31
CA SER A 23 -14.26 5.71 -11.50
C SER A 23 -13.39 5.86 -12.76
N THR A 24 -12.10 6.18 -12.59
CA THR A 24 -11.15 6.40 -13.70
C THR A 24 -10.03 5.37 -13.77
N ASN A 25 -9.89 4.49 -12.76
CA ASN A 25 -8.82 3.49 -12.66
C ASN A 25 -9.36 2.07 -12.39
N ARG A 26 -10.47 1.72 -13.02
CA ARG A 26 -11.16 0.44 -12.83
C ARG A 26 -10.26 -0.78 -13.12
N TYR A 27 -10.59 -1.90 -12.48
CA TYR A 27 -10.03 -3.21 -12.81
C TYR A 27 -10.09 -3.52 -14.32
N GLY A 28 -8.98 -3.99 -14.88
CA GLY A 28 -8.79 -4.26 -16.31
C GLY A 28 -8.80 -3.02 -17.20
N GLY A 29 -8.83 -1.81 -16.63
CA GLY A 29 -8.82 -0.54 -17.34
C GLY A 29 -7.42 0.03 -17.55
N GLU A 30 -7.38 1.25 -18.10
CA GLU A 30 -6.17 2.04 -18.19
C GLU A 30 -5.71 2.46 -16.79
N VAL A 31 -4.39 2.41 -16.56
CA VAL A 31 -3.77 2.89 -15.32
C VAL A 31 -3.49 4.38 -15.49
N GLY A 32 -4.34 5.23 -14.92
CA GLY A 32 -4.22 6.68 -14.96
C GLY A 32 -3.55 7.30 -13.73
N ILE A 33 -3.23 6.52 -12.70
CA ILE A 33 -2.45 7.00 -11.55
C ILE A 33 -0.96 7.10 -11.94
N PRO A 34 -0.29 8.25 -11.68
CA PRO A 34 1.14 8.40 -11.94
C PRO A 34 2.00 7.37 -11.21
N SER A 35 3.08 6.91 -11.84
CA SER A 35 3.97 5.87 -11.28
C SER A 35 4.59 6.24 -9.95
N GLU A 36 4.84 7.53 -9.73
CA GLU A 36 5.42 8.12 -8.51
C GLU A 36 4.52 7.86 -7.30
N VAL A 37 3.20 7.88 -7.47
CA VAL A 37 2.25 7.50 -6.40
C VAL A 37 2.46 6.04 -6.04
N GLY A 38 2.58 5.17 -7.04
CA GLY A 38 2.89 3.76 -6.83
C GLY A 38 4.23 3.52 -6.12
N GLU A 39 5.25 4.30 -6.43
CA GLU A 39 6.56 4.24 -5.75
C GLU A 39 6.47 4.63 -4.28
N VAL A 40 5.72 5.69 -3.95
CA VAL A 40 5.45 6.06 -2.55
C VAL A 40 4.77 4.91 -1.83
N PHE A 41 3.68 4.35 -2.36
CA PHE A 41 2.98 3.23 -1.75
C PHE A 41 3.88 2.00 -1.52
N ARG A 42 4.73 1.66 -2.50
CA ARG A 42 5.72 0.58 -2.35
C ARG A 42 6.72 0.86 -1.24
N SER A 43 7.17 2.11 -1.10
CA SER A 43 8.06 2.52 0.01
C SER A 43 7.40 2.35 1.39
N TRP A 44 6.06 2.41 1.45
CA TRP A 44 5.25 2.16 2.64
C TRP A 44 4.77 0.70 2.78
N GLY A 45 5.32 -0.22 1.97
CA GLY A 45 5.03 -1.66 2.09
C GLY A 45 3.76 -2.14 1.40
N PHE A 46 3.15 -1.30 0.55
CA PHE A 46 2.02 -1.70 -0.29
C PHE A 46 2.49 -2.31 -1.62
N ALA A 47 1.72 -3.29 -2.11
CA ALA A 47 1.71 -3.64 -3.52
C ALA A 47 0.65 -2.82 -4.26
N TRP A 48 0.88 -2.59 -5.54
CA TRP A 48 -0.02 -1.85 -6.41
C TRP A 48 -0.46 -2.71 -7.59
N GLY A 49 -1.77 -2.73 -7.84
CA GLY A 49 -2.40 -3.56 -8.86
C GLY A 49 -2.09 -3.18 -10.31
N ALA A 50 -1.53 -2.01 -10.58
CA ALA A 50 -1.15 -1.60 -11.94
C ALA A 50 -0.15 -2.56 -12.63
N GLY A 51 0.67 -3.28 -11.85
CA GLY A 51 1.64 -4.24 -12.38
C GLY A 51 1.13 -5.68 -12.50
N TRP A 52 -0.16 -5.94 -12.23
CA TRP A 52 -0.73 -7.28 -12.29
C TRP A 52 -1.08 -7.71 -13.72
N THR A 53 -1.28 -9.01 -13.92
CA THR A 53 -1.62 -9.59 -15.24
C THR A 53 -2.88 -8.97 -15.85
N ILE A 54 -3.90 -8.74 -15.02
CA ILE A 54 -5.02 -7.85 -15.36
C ILE A 54 -4.80 -6.62 -14.49
N PRO A 55 -4.45 -5.46 -15.06
CA PRO A 55 -4.13 -4.27 -14.29
C PRO A 55 -5.31 -3.86 -13.42
N ASP A 56 -5.03 -3.54 -12.15
CA ASP A 56 -5.99 -2.95 -11.24
C ASP A 56 -5.43 -1.62 -10.74
N GLY A 57 -5.63 -0.56 -11.53
CA GLY A 57 -4.98 0.74 -11.33
C GLY A 57 -5.37 1.40 -10.01
N MET A 58 -6.60 1.18 -9.54
CA MET A 58 -7.10 1.73 -8.29
C MET A 58 -6.57 1.02 -7.05
N HIS A 59 -6.25 -0.28 -7.13
CA HIS A 59 -6.06 -1.14 -5.96
C HIS A 59 -4.63 -1.10 -5.40
N PHE A 60 -4.53 -0.71 -4.14
CA PHE A 60 -3.30 -0.78 -3.33
C PHE A 60 -3.56 -1.66 -2.12
N GLU A 61 -2.66 -2.61 -1.84
CA GLU A 61 -2.78 -3.50 -0.70
C GLU A 61 -1.51 -3.59 0.12
N TRP A 62 -1.63 -3.47 1.44
CA TRP A 62 -0.51 -3.64 2.35
C TRP A 62 -0.03 -5.10 2.33
N GLN A 63 1.28 -5.30 2.18
CA GLN A 63 1.87 -6.63 2.13
C GLN A 63 2.96 -6.86 3.17
N ARG A 64 3.65 -5.81 3.60
CA ARG A 64 4.81 -5.91 4.48
C ARG A 64 5.08 -4.62 5.22
N GLU A 65 5.84 -4.70 6.30
CA GLU A 65 6.43 -3.52 6.92
C GLU A 65 7.35 -2.78 5.92
N PRO A 66 7.40 -1.44 5.97
CA PRO A 66 8.36 -0.65 5.21
C PRO A 66 9.80 -1.06 5.55
N GLU A 67 10.65 -1.22 4.53
CA GLU A 67 12.07 -1.51 4.76
C GLU A 67 12.80 -0.25 5.28
N GLY A 68 13.65 -0.42 6.28
CA GLY A 68 14.52 0.67 6.79
C GLY A 68 13.81 1.77 7.58
N ARG A 69 12.54 1.58 7.97
CA ARG A 69 11.80 2.56 8.79
C ARG A 69 11.30 1.90 10.08
N CYS A 70 11.47 2.59 11.20
CA CYS A 70 11.04 2.11 12.51
C CYS A 70 9.54 2.36 12.64
N SER A 71 8.75 1.30 12.79
CA SER A 71 7.32 1.44 13.10
C SER A 71 7.17 1.93 14.54
N PRO A 72 6.69 3.17 14.80
CA PRO A 72 6.51 3.66 16.17
C PRO A 72 5.41 2.87 16.91
N PHE A 73 4.59 2.12 16.17
CA PHE A 73 3.50 1.34 16.73
C PHE A 73 3.98 0.07 17.46
N LEU A 74 5.15 -0.47 17.11
CA LEU A 74 5.70 -1.67 17.73
C LEU A 74 6.73 -1.37 18.85
N SER A 75 7.14 -0.11 19.02
CA SER A 75 8.16 0.29 20.01
C SER A 75 7.59 0.72 21.38
N GLY A 76 6.28 0.58 21.61
CA GLY A 76 5.66 0.80 22.93
C GLY A 76 5.74 2.23 23.49
N THR A 77 6.26 3.19 22.73
CA THR A 77 6.35 4.61 23.13
C THR A 77 5.55 5.41 22.12
N VAL A 78 4.41 5.95 22.56
CA VAL A 78 3.63 6.90 21.76
C VAL A 78 4.46 8.17 21.62
N ALA A 79 5.24 8.26 20.55
CA ALA A 79 5.78 9.52 20.10
C ALA A 79 4.60 10.39 19.62
N SER A 80 4.60 11.63 20.11
CA SER A 80 3.62 12.72 19.96
C SER A 80 2.94 12.79 18.58
N PRO A 81 1.71 13.37 18.50
CA PRO A 81 0.81 13.23 17.36
C PRO A 81 1.19 14.09 16.14
N GLU A 82 2.44 14.50 15.98
CA GLU A 82 2.86 15.13 14.74
C GLU A 82 2.95 14.08 13.64
N VAL A 83 1.88 14.03 12.85
CA VAL A 83 1.63 13.12 11.71
C VAL A 83 2.78 13.07 10.69
N TYR A 84 3.72 14.02 10.76
CA TYR A 84 4.86 14.17 9.83
C TYR A 84 6.20 13.61 10.35
N ALA A 85 6.33 13.21 11.63
CA ALA A 85 7.59 12.71 12.18
C ALA A 85 7.91 11.24 11.80
N ARG A 86 7.09 10.62 10.95
CA ARG A 86 7.18 9.20 10.53
C ARG A 86 8.22 8.94 9.45
N ASP A 87 8.78 9.99 8.86
CA ASP A 87 9.78 9.91 7.80
C ASP A 87 11.22 9.92 8.30
N ALA A 88 11.44 10.03 9.62
CA ALA A 88 12.77 9.96 10.19
C ALA A 88 13.38 8.56 9.96
N PRO A 89 14.58 8.45 9.35
CA PRO A 89 15.31 7.19 9.31
C PRO A 89 15.58 6.73 10.74
N CYS A 90 15.53 5.42 10.99
CA CYS A 90 16.01 4.88 12.27
C CYS A 90 17.47 5.35 12.46
N ALA A 91 17.82 5.80 13.67
CA ALA A 91 19.22 5.98 14.02
C ALA A 91 19.96 4.64 13.79
N PRO A 92 21.16 4.64 13.18
CA PRO A 92 21.92 3.42 13.03
C PRO A 92 22.24 2.83 14.41
N SER A 93 22.12 1.51 14.52
CA SER A 93 22.61 0.71 15.66
C SER A 93 24.11 0.85 15.84
#